data_AF-A0A0J6VB20-F1
#
_entry.id   AF-A0A0J6VB20-F1
#
_cell.length_a   1.000
_cell.length_b   1.000
_cell.length_c   1.000
_cell.angle_alpha   90.00
_cell.angle_beta   90.00
_cell.angle_gamma   90.00
#
_symmetry.space_group_name_H-M   'P 1'
#
loop_
_entity.id
_entity.type
_entity.pdbx_description
1 polymer ?
#
loop_
_entity_poly.entity_id
_entity_poly.type
_entity_poly.pdbx_seq_one_letter_code
_entity_poly.pdbx_strand_id
1 'polypeptide(L)'
;MTGGALSSIDGDVYETPSPALVARIVDSHGLDMACERWFWIGERTLSSLAQKGRAQAGRVSPPRTGGRSMSCSEAEAAVAIETGYALGSAKRGTRAAGISVGAQGLYSRRGLTPPTISSEERGVATSLGARARRGDVEAISAWEARLTFERAVGSVIRAALALVAAQPATGRYVLPPVDAVLAAALRDEDPAAVAAVFPDLAALEPEPEPAEPEPPVTVTPPIPETYPMPRMRRMPTDDVIRAERAQGKTAARMAYDWEVSVQTVYAHWRRLDAAAALAAQVEAVAPEPVPAPRPEPIFRPAAPVQPPGRLTVGDLAIAVDLAQRAQITPGEAVEFIRADVDQARARPAALEPELAGFTAPRMSPALASWFQALADGRDLPELEMADFHV
;
A
#
# COMPACT_ATOMS: atom_id res chain seq x y z
N MET A 1 21.37 39.07 -39.02
CA MET A 1 20.65 37.91 -39.60
C MET A 1 20.61 36.81 -38.55
N THR A 2 19.53 36.78 -37.76
CA THR A 2 19.25 35.71 -36.80
C THR A 2 18.73 34.52 -37.58
N GLY A 3 19.58 33.51 -37.77
CA GLY A 3 19.19 32.24 -38.38
C GLY A 3 18.16 31.55 -37.49
N GLY A 4 16.89 31.61 -37.90
CA GLY A 4 15.84 30.80 -37.32
C GLY A 4 16.15 29.34 -37.62
N ALA A 5 16.59 28.59 -36.60
CA ALA A 5 16.63 27.14 -36.67
C ALA A 5 15.21 26.67 -36.99
N LEU A 6 15.04 26.07 -38.17
CA LEU A 6 13.81 25.37 -38.52
C LEU A 6 13.64 24.27 -37.49
N SER A 7 12.73 24.50 -36.54
CA SER A 7 12.18 23.45 -35.68
C SER A 7 11.74 22.34 -36.62
N SER A 8 12.48 21.23 -36.64
CA SER A 8 12.05 20.06 -37.39
C SER A 8 10.72 19.64 -36.80
N ILE A 9 9.69 19.49 -37.65
CA ILE A 9 8.36 19.03 -37.26
C ILE A 9 8.46 17.73 -36.45
N ASP A 10 9.44 16.88 -36.77
CA ASP A 10 9.72 15.65 -36.01
C ASP A 10 10.16 15.93 -34.56
N GLY A 11 10.88 17.03 -34.30
CA GLY A 11 11.24 17.45 -32.95
C GLY A 11 10.05 17.93 -32.12
N ASP A 12 9.05 18.54 -32.77
CA ASP A 12 7.81 18.99 -32.13
C ASP A 12 6.80 17.83 -31.94
N VAL A 13 6.85 16.79 -32.79
CA VAL A 13 6.02 15.58 -32.69
C VAL A 13 6.49 14.68 -31.55
N TYR A 14 7.79 14.62 -31.25
CA TYR A 14 8.35 13.76 -30.19
C TYR A 14 8.77 14.51 -28.92
N GLU A 15 8.29 15.74 -28.70
CA GLU A 15 8.59 16.48 -27.48
C GLU A 15 8.11 15.69 -26.25
N THR A 16 9.05 15.34 -25.36
CA THR A 16 8.74 14.64 -24.12
C THR A 16 7.82 15.54 -23.28
N PRO A 17 6.64 15.07 -22.85
CA PRO A 17 5.68 15.93 -22.18
C PRO A 17 6.24 16.44 -20.85
N SER A 18 6.44 17.75 -20.76
CA SER A 18 6.67 18.40 -19.47
C SER A 18 5.34 18.59 -18.72
N PRO A 19 5.29 18.45 -17.38
CA PRO A 19 4.06 18.68 -16.61
C PRO A 19 3.40 20.02 -16.91
N ALA A 20 4.20 21.09 -17.04
CA ALA A 20 3.71 22.43 -17.36
C ALA A 20 3.07 22.52 -18.75
N LEU A 21 3.68 21.91 -19.77
CA LEU A 21 3.11 21.90 -21.13
C LEU A 21 1.80 21.11 -21.18
N VAL A 22 1.77 19.91 -20.58
CA VAL A 22 0.56 19.09 -20.51
C VAL A 22 -0.56 19.86 -19.80
N ALA A 23 -0.27 20.49 -18.66
CA ALA A 23 -1.25 21.29 -17.94
C ALA A 23 -1.85 22.42 -18.80
N ARG A 24 -1.00 23.15 -19.55
CA ARG A 24 -1.49 24.21 -20.46
C ARG A 24 -2.40 23.66 -21.55
N ILE A 25 -2.05 22.54 -22.18
CA ILE A 25 -2.86 21.93 -23.25
C ILE A 25 -4.19 21.45 -22.67
N VAL A 26 -4.17 20.74 -21.55
CA VAL A 26 -5.40 20.25 -20.92
C VAL A 26 -6.31 21.40 -20.45
N ASP A 27 -5.75 22.48 -19.91
CA ASP A 27 -6.53 23.64 -19.47
C ASP A 27 -7.17 24.41 -20.64
N SER A 28 -6.55 24.40 -21.82
CA SER A 28 -7.02 25.18 -22.99
C SER A 28 -7.87 24.38 -23.97
N HIS A 29 -7.56 23.09 -24.17
CA HIS A 29 -8.16 22.25 -25.20
C HIS A 29 -8.75 20.93 -24.66
N GLY A 30 -8.63 20.67 -23.36
CA GLY A 30 -9.11 19.43 -22.75
C GLY A 30 -8.10 18.28 -22.80
N LEU A 31 -8.45 17.19 -22.13
CA LEU A 31 -7.58 16.01 -21.98
C LEU A 31 -7.42 15.23 -23.28
N ASP A 32 -8.47 15.18 -24.11
CA ASP A 32 -8.47 14.46 -25.39
C ASP A 32 -7.38 14.99 -26.33
N MET A 33 -7.19 16.30 -26.38
CA MET A 33 -6.14 16.93 -27.18
C MET A 33 -4.73 16.56 -26.71
N ALA A 34 -4.53 16.40 -25.40
CA ALA A 34 -3.26 15.90 -24.88
C ALA A 34 -3.05 14.43 -25.26
N CYS A 35 -4.10 13.61 -25.22
CA CYS A 35 -4.05 12.21 -25.66
C CYS A 35 -3.75 12.10 -27.16
N GLU A 36 -4.32 12.94 -28.02
CA GLU A 36 -3.98 12.96 -29.46
C GLU A 36 -2.53 13.36 -29.70
N ARG A 37 -2.03 14.39 -29.00
CA ARG A 37 -0.64 14.86 -29.12
C ARG A 37 0.37 13.81 -28.62
N TRP A 38 0.06 13.11 -27.54
CA TRP A 38 0.93 12.11 -26.93
C TRP A 38 0.27 10.73 -26.88
N PHE A 39 -0.19 10.23 -28.03
CA PHE A 39 -0.98 8.99 -28.15
C PHE A 39 -0.30 7.73 -27.59
N TRP A 40 1.04 7.75 -27.46
CA TRP A 40 1.81 6.66 -26.87
C TRP A 40 1.86 6.70 -25.33
N ILE A 41 1.32 7.75 -24.69
CA ILE A 41 1.25 7.90 -23.24
C ILE A 41 -0.20 7.77 -22.81
N GLY A 42 -0.46 6.85 -21.87
CA GLY A 42 -1.81 6.63 -21.37
C GLY A 42 -2.42 7.90 -20.73
N GLU A 43 -3.72 8.07 -20.93
CA GLU A 43 -4.54 9.18 -20.41
C GLU A 43 -4.31 9.44 -18.91
N ARG A 44 -4.20 8.37 -18.11
CA ARG A 44 -3.92 8.47 -16.66
C ARG A 44 -2.61 9.19 -16.36
N THR A 45 -1.57 8.93 -17.14
CA THR A 45 -0.26 9.55 -16.98
C THR A 45 -0.32 11.03 -17.38
N LEU A 46 -0.98 11.35 -18.51
CA LEU A 46 -1.20 12.73 -18.93
C LEU A 46 -2.02 13.53 -17.92
N SER A 47 -3.08 12.94 -17.37
CA SER A 47 -3.85 13.52 -16.27
C SER A 47 -2.98 13.83 -15.04
N SER A 48 -2.09 12.91 -14.67
CA SER A 48 -1.16 13.11 -13.55
C SER A 48 -0.14 14.21 -13.85
N LEU A 49 0.38 14.28 -15.08
CA LEU A 49 1.28 15.35 -15.52
C LEU A 49 0.59 16.71 -15.52
N ALA A 50 -0.64 16.80 -16.03
CA ALA A 50 -1.44 18.01 -15.98
C ALA A 50 -1.66 18.48 -14.53
N GLN A 51 -2.02 17.55 -13.63
CA GLN A 51 -2.20 17.86 -12.21
C GLN A 51 -0.90 18.38 -11.57
N LYS A 52 0.24 17.74 -11.86
CA LYS A 52 1.56 18.20 -11.40
C LYS A 52 1.89 19.59 -11.94
N GLY A 53 1.65 19.86 -13.23
CA GLY A 53 1.90 21.17 -13.84
C GLY A 53 1.03 22.28 -13.24
N ARG A 54 -0.25 22.01 -12.96
CA ARG A 54 -1.14 22.96 -12.26
C ARG A 54 -0.62 23.27 -10.85
N ALA A 55 -0.23 22.24 -10.11
CA ALA A 55 0.28 22.43 -8.76
C ALA A 55 1.61 23.20 -8.75
N GLN A 56 2.50 22.95 -9.71
CA GLN A 56 3.73 23.73 -9.93
C GLN A 56 3.43 25.21 -10.25
N ALA A 57 2.34 25.47 -10.96
CA ALA A 57 1.85 26.83 -11.25
C ALA A 57 1.04 27.46 -10.10
N GLY A 58 0.98 26.83 -8.92
CA GLY A 58 0.20 27.31 -7.77
C GLY A 58 -1.32 27.24 -7.95
N ARG A 59 -1.79 26.50 -8.96
CA ARG A 59 -3.22 26.34 -9.25
C ARG A 59 -3.76 25.10 -8.57
N VAL A 60 -4.83 25.26 -7.80
CA VAL A 60 -5.59 24.12 -7.24
C VAL A 60 -6.32 23.44 -8.39
N SER A 61 -6.12 22.14 -8.55
CA SER A 61 -6.89 21.39 -9.56
C SER A 61 -8.37 21.44 -9.18
N PRO A 62 -9.27 21.71 -10.13
CA PRO A 62 -10.69 21.65 -9.84
C PRO A 62 -11.03 20.24 -9.31
N PRO A 63 -11.93 20.14 -8.32
CA PRO A 63 -12.39 18.84 -7.85
C PRO A 63 -12.92 18.06 -9.06
N ARG A 64 -12.45 16.82 -9.23
CA ARG A 64 -12.95 15.95 -10.30
C ARG A 64 -14.47 15.86 -10.19
N THR A 65 -15.17 16.35 -11.20
CA THR A 65 -16.63 16.20 -11.31
C THR A 65 -16.96 14.71 -11.27
N GLY A 66 -17.68 14.26 -10.24
CA GLY A 66 -18.03 12.85 -10.04
C GLY A 66 -17.00 11.98 -9.29
N GLY A 67 -15.86 12.54 -8.88
CA GLY A 67 -14.96 11.84 -7.96
C GLY A 67 -15.61 11.70 -6.58
N ARG A 68 -15.52 10.51 -5.96
CA ARG A 68 -15.94 10.36 -4.55
C ARG A 68 -15.24 11.43 -3.72
N SER A 69 -16.02 12.27 -3.05
CA SER A 69 -15.49 13.22 -2.08
C SER A 69 -14.60 12.45 -1.11
N MET A 70 -13.39 12.93 -0.87
CA MET A 70 -12.53 12.27 0.12
C MET A 70 -13.19 12.44 1.48
N SER A 71 -13.25 11.36 2.24
CA SER A 71 -13.84 11.36 3.58
C SER A 71 -12.95 12.05 4.63
N CYS A 72 -11.84 12.68 4.21
CA CYS A 72 -10.92 13.36 5.12
C CYS A 72 -11.01 14.88 4.96
N SER A 73 -10.93 15.57 6.09
CA SER A 73 -10.78 17.02 6.15
C SER A 73 -9.40 17.46 5.66
N GLU A 74 -9.28 18.75 5.33
CA GLU A 74 -8.01 19.36 4.94
C GLU A 74 -6.97 19.32 6.07
N ALA A 75 -7.41 19.47 7.33
CA ALA A 75 -6.53 19.36 8.50
C ALA A 75 -5.98 17.93 8.66
N GLU A 76 -6.79 16.90 8.46
CA GLU A 76 -6.32 15.51 8.48
C GLU A 76 -5.35 15.22 7.33
N ALA A 77 -5.65 15.74 6.12
CA ALA A 77 -4.76 15.63 4.97
C ALA A 77 -3.39 16.26 5.25
N ALA A 78 -3.36 17.41 5.92
CA ALA A 78 -2.14 18.09 6.35
C ALA A 78 -1.30 17.23 7.31
N VAL A 79 -1.95 16.69 8.35
CA VAL A 79 -1.29 15.76 9.30
C VAL A 79 -0.75 14.54 8.56
N ALA A 80 -1.50 13.95 7.63
CA ALA A 80 -1.07 12.77 6.89
C ALA A 80 0.13 13.03 5.97
N ILE A 81 0.19 14.20 5.34
CA ILE A 81 1.30 14.57 4.44
C ILE A 81 2.56 14.84 5.25
N GLU A 82 2.50 15.69 6.27
CA GLU A 82 3.69 16.06 7.03
C GLU A 82 4.21 14.90 7.89
N THR A 83 3.32 14.08 8.48
CA THR A 83 3.73 12.86 9.18
C THR A 83 4.37 11.85 8.22
N GLY A 84 3.90 11.81 6.98
CA GLY A 84 4.51 10.97 5.96
C GLY A 84 5.93 11.40 5.64
N TYR A 85 6.22 12.70 5.56
CA TYR A 85 7.59 13.20 5.37
C TYR A 85 8.47 12.95 6.59
N ALA A 86 7.98 13.22 7.81
CA ALA A 86 8.71 12.97 9.04
C ALA A 86 9.10 11.48 9.20
N LEU A 87 8.19 10.57 8.82
CA LEU A 87 8.40 9.12 8.95
C LEU A 87 8.92 8.44 7.67
N GLY A 88 9.23 9.20 6.61
CA GLY A 88 9.68 8.67 5.33
C GLY A 88 8.66 7.76 4.60
N SER A 89 7.37 7.82 4.96
CA SER A 89 6.35 6.92 4.43
C SER A 89 4.95 7.52 4.36
N ALA A 90 4.43 7.70 3.14
CA ALA A 90 3.08 8.19 2.92
C ALA A 90 1.98 7.33 3.60
N LYS A 91 2.17 5.99 3.67
CA LYS A 91 1.24 5.07 4.35
C LYS A 91 1.27 5.20 5.87
N ARG A 92 2.42 5.53 6.47
CA ARG A 92 2.51 5.82 7.91
C ARG A 92 1.78 7.11 8.23
N GLY A 93 1.96 8.13 7.39
CA GLY A 93 1.22 9.39 7.49
C GLY A 93 -0.29 9.22 7.49
N THR A 94 -0.87 8.46 6.56
CA THR A 94 -2.32 8.22 6.55
C THR A 94 -2.81 7.48 7.78
N ARG A 95 -2.04 6.49 8.30
CA ARG A 95 -2.39 5.78 9.53
C ARG A 95 -2.32 6.68 10.76
N ALA A 96 -1.28 7.49 10.88
CA ALA A 96 -1.10 8.46 11.95
C ALA A 96 -2.26 9.47 12.01
N ALA A 97 -2.72 9.92 10.84
CA ALA A 97 -3.86 10.82 10.72
C ALA A 97 -5.23 10.14 10.89
N GLY A 98 -5.29 8.80 10.98
CA GLY A 98 -6.56 8.06 11.09
C GLY A 98 -7.35 7.97 9.78
N ILE A 99 -6.71 8.19 8.63
CA ILE A 99 -7.36 8.24 7.32
C ILE A 99 -7.23 6.90 6.59
N SER A 100 -8.33 6.43 6.00
CA SER A 100 -8.38 5.19 5.19
C SER A 100 -8.17 5.40 3.68
N VAL A 101 -8.12 6.65 3.21
CA VAL A 101 -7.93 6.98 1.79
C VAL A 101 -6.52 6.68 1.29
N GLY A 102 -6.38 6.38 0.00
CA GLY A 102 -5.10 6.13 -0.62
C GLY A 102 -4.20 7.36 -0.59
N ALA A 103 -3.01 7.23 0.01
CA ALA A 103 -2.08 8.34 0.22
C ALA A 103 -1.74 9.10 -1.08
N GLN A 104 -1.56 8.39 -2.21
CA GLN A 104 -1.19 8.99 -3.50
C GLN A 104 -2.06 10.19 -3.92
N GLY A 105 -3.36 10.12 -3.64
CA GLY A 105 -4.31 11.18 -3.98
C GLY A 105 -4.08 12.47 -3.19
N LEU A 106 -3.69 12.37 -1.92
CA LEU A 106 -3.36 13.50 -1.05
C LEU A 106 -2.16 14.28 -1.61
N TYR A 107 -1.05 13.57 -1.89
CA TYR A 107 0.19 14.19 -2.38
C TYR A 107 0.02 14.77 -3.79
N SER A 108 -0.64 14.03 -4.70
CA SER A 108 -0.81 14.49 -6.08
C SER A 108 -1.64 15.77 -6.19
N ARG A 109 -2.66 15.94 -5.33
CA ARG A 109 -3.47 17.19 -5.26
C ARG A 109 -2.64 18.41 -4.89
N ARG A 110 -1.60 18.20 -4.10
CA ARG A 110 -0.66 19.22 -3.64
C ARG A 110 0.55 19.37 -4.57
N GLY A 111 0.66 18.57 -5.63
CA GLY A 111 1.84 18.54 -6.49
C GLY A 111 3.07 17.93 -5.84
N LEU A 112 2.88 17.11 -4.81
CA LEU A 112 3.94 16.50 -4.03
C LEU A 112 4.23 15.08 -4.50
N THR A 113 5.48 14.66 -4.35
CA THR A 113 5.89 13.26 -4.48
C THR A 113 5.83 12.60 -3.11
N PRO A 114 5.07 11.50 -2.94
CA PRO A 114 4.98 10.82 -1.66
C PRO A 114 6.32 10.23 -1.24
N PRO A 115 6.71 10.37 0.03
CA PRO A 115 7.93 9.75 0.53
C PRO A 115 7.81 8.23 0.50
N THR A 116 8.86 7.58 0.01
CA THR A 116 8.96 6.14 -0.17
C THR A 116 9.96 5.55 0.81
N ILE A 117 9.52 4.55 1.58
CA ILE A 117 10.41 3.74 2.41
C ILE A 117 11.36 2.92 1.53
N SER A 118 12.57 2.70 2.04
CA SER A 118 13.54 1.82 1.42
C SER A 118 13.00 0.39 1.30
N SER A 119 13.55 -0.40 0.38
CA SER A 119 13.20 -1.81 0.22
C SER A 119 13.50 -2.62 1.48
N GLU A 120 14.61 -2.31 2.16
CA GLU A 120 15.02 -2.94 3.41
C GLU A 120 14.00 -2.67 4.53
N GLU A 121 13.66 -1.40 4.77
CA GLU A 121 12.70 -1.03 5.80
C GLU A 121 11.29 -1.60 5.50
N ARG A 122 10.93 -1.69 4.23
CA ARG A 122 9.71 -2.38 3.78
C ARG A 122 9.76 -3.87 4.10
N GLY A 123 10.90 -4.53 3.88
CA GLY A 123 11.12 -5.93 4.24
C GLY A 123 10.96 -6.17 5.74
N VAL A 124 11.60 -5.32 6.56
CA VAL A 124 11.47 -5.36 8.04
C VAL A 124 10.01 -5.19 8.47
N ALA A 125 9.31 -4.18 7.95
CA ALA A 125 7.91 -3.93 8.26
C ALA A 125 7.00 -5.12 7.87
N THR A 126 7.28 -5.74 6.72
CA THR A 126 6.49 -6.87 6.20
C THR A 126 6.73 -8.13 7.03
N SER A 127 8.00 -8.42 7.36
CA SER A 127 8.38 -9.53 8.22
C SER A 127 7.77 -9.39 9.61
N LEU A 128 7.85 -8.19 10.20
CA LEU A 128 7.24 -7.87 11.50
C LEU A 128 5.72 -8.11 11.49
N GLY A 129 5.02 -7.56 10.50
CA GLY A 129 3.57 -7.78 10.36
C GLY A 129 3.18 -9.23 10.09
N ALA A 130 4.00 -9.99 9.37
CA ALA A 130 3.78 -11.43 9.16
C ALA A 130 3.97 -12.24 10.45
N ARG A 131 5.02 -11.94 11.24
CA ARG A 131 5.24 -12.55 12.55
C ARG A 131 4.12 -12.23 13.52
N ALA A 132 3.71 -10.96 13.61
CA ALA A 132 2.62 -10.53 14.49
C ALA A 132 1.31 -11.27 14.18
N ARG A 133 0.95 -11.43 12.89
CA ARG A 133 -0.23 -12.19 12.45
C ARG A 133 -0.18 -13.68 12.79
N ARG A 134 1.02 -14.25 12.98
CA ARG A 134 1.20 -15.64 13.44
C ARG A 134 1.13 -15.78 14.97
N GLY A 135 0.88 -14.70 15.70
CA GLY A 135 0.76 -14.72 17.17
C GLY A 135 2.09 -14.58 17.91
N ASP A 136 3.16 -14.15 17.23
CA ASP A 136 4.43 -13.84 17.88
C ASP A 136 4.28 -12.60 18.77
N VAL A 137 4.38 -12.80 20.09
CA VAL A 137 4.10 -11.78 21.12
C VAL A 137 5.06 -10.59 21.00
N GLU A 138 6.35 -10.83 20.75
CA GLU A 138 7.34 -9.77 20.59
C GLU A 138 7.05 -8.96 19.32
N ALA A 139 6.71 -9.64 18.23
CA ALA A 139 6.37 -8.97 16.98
C ALA A 139 5.07 -8.15 17.10
N ILE A 140 4.08 -8.63 17.85
CA ILE A 140 2.85 -7.87 18.16
C ILE A 140 3.21 -6.61 18.95
N SER A 141 3.97 -6.76 20.04
CA SER A 141 4.37 -5.62 20.87
C SER A 141 5.18 -4.58 20.08
N ALA A 142 6.15 -5.02 19.26
CA ALA A 142 6.92 -4.11 18.41
C ALA A 142 6.06 -3.45 17.31
N TRP A 143 5.09 -4.17 16.75
CA TRP A 143 4.14 -3.59 15.80
C TRP A 143 3.23 -2.54 16.46
N GLU A 144 2.73 -2.81 17.66
CA GLU A 144 1.93 -1.87 18.45
C GLU A 144 2.73 -0.64 18.85
N ALA A 145 3.95 -0.81 19.37
CA ALA A 145 4.86 0.29 19.70
C ALA A 145 5.10 1.20 18.50
N ARG A 146 5.30 0.61 17.31
CA ARG A 146 5.42 1.36 16.06
C ARG A 146 4.15 2.13 15.71
N LEU A 147 2.96 1.53 15.83
CA LEU A 147 1.70 2.22 15.56
C LEU A 147 1.44 3.35 16.58
N THR A 148 1.81 3.15 17.84
CA THR A 148 1.74 4.16 18.89
C THR A 148 2.65 5.34 18.55
N PHE A 149 3.90 5.07 18.15
CA PHE A 149 4.83 6.10 17.69
C PHE A 149 4.30 6.85 16.45
N GLU A 150 3.76 6.13 15.46
CA GLU A 150 3.12 6.75 14.28
C GLU A 150 2.00 7.73 14.69
N ARG A 151 1.14 7.35 15.66
CA ARG A 151 0.07 8.22 16.17
C ARG A 151 0.60 9.40 16.97
N ALA A 152 1.63 9.20 17.78
CA ALA A 152 2.27 10.26 18.56
C ALA A 152 2.86 11.34 17.64
N VAL A 153 3.56 10.96 16.57
CA VAL A 153 4.05 11.89 15.54
C VAL A 153 2.89 12.64 14.87
N GLY A 154 1.78 11.95 14.59
CA GLY A 154 0.56 12.60 14.10
C GLY A 154 -0.04 13.61 15.07
N SER A 155 0.02 13.36 16.38
CA SER A 155 -0.43 14.29 17.43
C SER A 155 0.43 15.55 17.47
N VAL A 156 1.75 15.38 17.53
CA VAL A 156 2.73 16.48 17.47
C VAL A 156 2.50 17.38 16.26
N ILE A 157 2.33 16.80 15.07
CA ILE A 157 2.09 17.57 13.84
C ILE A 157 0.72 18.27 13.86
N ARG A 158 -0.31 17.65 14.45
CA ARG A 158 -1.62 18.28 14.60
C ARG A 158 -1.54 19.52 15.51
N ALA A 159 -0.86 19.40 16.65
CA ALA A 159 -0.64 20.51 17.57
C ALA A 159 0.16 21.64 16.91
N ALA A 160 1.24 21.31 16.19
CA ALA A 160 2.07 22.28 15.49
C ALA A 160 1.31 23.01 14.36
N LEU A 161 0.55 22.29 13.52
CA LEU A 161 -0.22 22.89 12.43
C LEU A 161 -1.33 23.82 12.91
N ALA A 162 -1.86 23.61 14.12
CA ALA A 162 -2.86 24.50 14.73
C ALA A 162 -2.31 25.90 15.04
N LEU A 163 -0.99 26.06 15.14
CA LEU A 163 -0.34 27.36 15.36
C LEU A 163 -0.19 28.18 14.07
N VAL A 164 -0.42 27.59 12.90
CA VAL A 164 -0.22 28.24 11.59
C VAL A 164 -1.57 28.54 10.96
N ALA A 165 -2.01 29.80 11.05
CA ALA A 165 -3.34 30.23 10.63
C ALA A 165 -3.62 30.08 9.12
N ALA A 166 -2.60 30.25 8.28
CA ALA A 166 -2.73 30.18 6.82
C ALA A 166 -1.77 29.15 6.25
N GLN A 167 -2.33 28.14 5.57
CA GLN A 167 -1.57 27.11 4.89
C GLN A 167 -1.56 27.35 3.38
N PRO A 168 -0.45 27.05 2.68
CA PRO A 168 -0.43 27.15 1.23
C PRO A 168 -1.39 26.14 0.61
N ALA A 169 -2.02 26.52 -0.50
CA ALA A 169 -3.00 25.67 -1.19
C ALA A 169 -2.35 24.49 -1.94
N THR A 170 -1.08 24.63 -2.32
CA THR A 170 -0.25 23.62 -2.98
C THR A 170 1.11 23.52 -2.30
N GLY A 171 1.86 22.46 -2.58
CA GLY A 171 3.14 22.20 -1.92
C GLY A 171 2.99 21.61 -0.51
N ARG A 172 4.09 21.64 0.25
CA ARG A 172 4.15 21.16 1.64
C ARG A 172 3.47 22.16 2.56
N TYR A 173 2.94 21.67 3.67
CA TYR A 173 2.40 22.53 4.71
C TYR A 173 3.55 23.21 5.46
N VAL A 174 3.30 24.42 5.93
CA VAL A 174 4.27 25.16 6.73
C VAL A 174 4.09 24.76 8.18
N LEU A 175 5.15 24.24 8.78
CA LEU A 175 5.25 24.04 10.22
C LEU A 175 5.69 25.35 10.89
N PRO A 176 5.25 25.63 12.13
CA PRO A 176 5.68 26.82 12.87
C PRO A 176 7.19 26.80 13.12
N PRO A 177 7.83 27.98 13.30
CA PRO A 177 9.23 28.05 13.70
C PRO A 177 9.45 27.39 15.07
N VAL A 178 10.67 26.92 15.31
CA VAL A 178 11.08 26.36 16.60
C VAL A 178 11.28 27.49 17.60
N ASP A 179 10.25 27.76 18.39
CA ASP A 179 10.22 28.82 19.41
C ASP A 179 9.54 28.36 20.72
N ALA A 180 9.47 29.27 21.69
CA ALA A 180 8.86 29.00 23.00
C ALA A 180 7.35 28.71 22.91
N VAL A 181 6.65 29.22 21.89
CA VAL A 181 5.21 28.98 21.69
C VAL A 181 5.00 27.54 21.23
N LEU A 182 5.80 27.07 20.26
CA LEU A 182 5.79 25.68 19.84
C LEU A 182 6.17 24.74 20.98
N ALA A 183 7.23 25.05 21.73
CA ALA A 183 7.66 24.25 22.88
C ALA A 183 6.56 24.12 23.95
N ALA A 184 5.85 25.21 24.24
CA ALA A 184 4.73 25.19 25.17
C ALA A 184 3.55 24.35 24.65
N ALA A 185 3.26 24.40 23.35
CA ALA A 185 2.19 23.63 22.73
C ALA A 185 2.48 22.10 22.68
N LEU A 186 3.75 21.71 22.69
CA LEU A 186 4.19 20.31 22.62
C LEU A 186 4.60 19.72 23.97
N ARG A 187 4.38 20.42 25.09
CA ARG A 187 4.83 20.02 26.42
C ARG A 187 4.33 18.64 26.86
N ASP A 188 3.09 18.31 26.50
CA ASP A 188 2.43 17.07 26.92
C ASP A 188 2.53 15.95 25.87
N GLU A 189 3.28 16.19 24.78
CA GLU A 189 3.45 15.22 23.69
C GLU A 189 4.62 14.27 23.95
N ASP A 190 4.65 13.14 23.23
CA ASP A 190 5.72 12.15 23.35
C ASP A 190 7.07 12.75 22.91
N PRO A 191 8.12 12.73 23.77
CA PRO A 191 9.38 13.39 23.47
C PRO A 191 10.13 12.77 22.28
N ALA A 192 10.00 11.46 22.05
CA ALA A 192 10.60 10.82 20.88
C ALA A 192 9.89 11.23 19.59
N ALA A 193 8.56 11.42 19.64
CA ALA A 193 7.80 11.96 18.53
C ALA A 193 8.15 13.43 18.25
N VAL A 194 8.32 14.25 19.30
CA VAL A 194 8.78 15.64 19.17
C VAL A 194 10.17 15.69 18.53
N ALA A 195 11.12 14.87 19.00
CA ALA A 195 12.47 14.80 18.43
C ALA A 195 12.47 14.37 16.95
N ALA A 196 11.54 13.51 16.55
CA ALA A 196 11.42 13.06 15.16
C ALA A 196 10.89 14.16 14.21
N VAL A 197 10.08 15.10 14.69
CA VAL A 197 9.49 16.19 13.88
C VAL A 197 10.32 17.47 13.99
N PHE A 198 10.77 17.80 15.20
CA PHE A 198 11.49 19.01 15.57
C PHE A 198 12.78 18.65 16.34
N PRO A 199 13.83 18.15 15.65
CA PRO A 199 15.05 17.72 16.32
C PRO A 199 15.74 18.85 17.11
N ASP A 200 15.60 20.10 16.65
CA ASP A 200 16.18 21.26 17.33
C ASP A 200 15.47 21.59 18.67
N LEU A 201 14.20 21.24 18.84
CA LEU A 201 13.51 21.36 20.14
C LEU A 201 14.02 20.33 21.14
N ALA A 202 14.32 19.12 20.69
CA ALA A 202 14.89 18.10 21.55
C ALA A 202 16.33 18.46 21.99
N ALA A 203 17.05 19.25 21.19
CA ALA A 203 18.37 19.76 21.57
C ALA A 203 18.31 20.91 22.60
N LEU A 204 17.17 21.57 22.75
CA LEU A 204 16.93 22.62 23.74
C LEU A 204 16.53 22.04 25.11
N GLU A 205 17.04 20.84 25.45
CA GLU A 205 16.79 20.21 26.75
C GLU A 205 16.86 21.26 27.87
N PRO A 206 15.88 21.27 28.79
CA PRO A 206 15.90 22.19 29.90
C PRO A 206 17.23 22.00 30.63
N GLU A 207 18.02 23.07 30.68
CA GLU A 207 19.22 23.15 31.52
C GLU A 207 18.82 22.56 32.88
N PRO A 208 19.53 21.52 33.37
CA PRO A 208 19.09 20.74 34.51
C PRO A 208 18.73 21.71 35.63
N GLU A 209 17.46 21.73 36.06
CA GLU A 209 17.04 22.60 37.15
C GLU A 209 18.05 22.40 38.29
N PRO A 210 18.62 23.50 38.83
CA PRO A 210 19.65 23.41 39.84
C PRO A 210 19.09 22.56 40.97
N ALA A 211 19.72 21.39 41.18
CA ALA A 211 19.29 20.41 42.15
C ALA A 211 18.88 21.11 43.44
N GLU A 212 17.60 21.04 43.81
CA GLU A 212 17.17 21.46 45.13
C GLU A 212 18.10 20.78 46.14
N PRO A 213 18.68 21.51 47.10
CA PRO A 213 19.64 20.96 48.04
C PRO A 213 18.99 19.77 48.73
N GLU A 214 19.57 18.59 48.52
CA GLU A 214 19.10 17.35 49.12
C GLU A 214 18.90 17.57 50.63
N PRO A 215 17.70 17.32 51.18
CA PRO A 215 17.51 17.38 52.62
C PRO A 215 18.46 16.39 53.29
N PRO A 216 18.97 16.70 54.50
CA PRO A 216 19.94 15.86 55.19
C PRO A 216 19.42 14.43 55.28
N VAL A 217 20.27 13.50 54.82
CA VAL A 217 20.03 12.07 54.75
C VAL A 217 19.50 11.58 56.10
N THR A 218 18.19 11.41 56.19
CA THR A 218 17.57 10.76 57.34
C THR A 218 17.80 9.28 57.12
N VAL A 219 18.70 8.70 57.92
CA VAL A 219 19.03 7.28 57.94
C VAL A 219 17.73 6.49 58.09
N THR A 220 17.21 6.00 56.97
CA THR A 220 16.03 5.14 56.94
C THR A 220 16.51 3.73 57.24
N PRO A 221 15.89 3.00 58.18
CA PRO A 221 16.30 1.65 58.54
C PRO A 221 16.22 0.70 57.32
N PRO A 222 17.03 -0.38 57.30
CA PRO A 222 17.12 -1.29 56.17
C PRO A 222 15.75 -1.90 55.87
N ILE A 223 15.26 -1.65 54.65
CA ILE A 223 14.12 -2.34 54.08
C ILE A 223 14.55 -3.80 53.87
N PRO A 224 13.84 -4.80 54.42
CA PRO A 224 14.19 -6.20 54.24
C PRO A 224 14.14 -6.57 52.75
N GLU A 225 15.20 -7.28 52.34
CA GLU A 225 15.38 -7.86 51.02
C GLU A 225 14.19 -8.71 50.58
N THR A 226 13.96 -8.71 49.27
CA THR A 226 13.17 -9.69 48.49
C THR A 226 11.66 -9.71 48.71
N TYR A 227 10.95 -8.83 47.99
CA TYR A 227 9.66 -9.22 47.42
C TYR A 227 9.93 -10.00 46.13
N PRO A 228 9.56 -11.29 46.02
CA PRO A 228 9.60 -11.97 44.74
C PRO A 228 8.62 -11.26 43.80
N MET A 229 9.15 -10.73 42.68
CA MET A 229 8.32 -10.27 41.57
C MET A 229 7.28 -11.37 41.28
N PRO A 230 5.97 -11.06 41.27
CA PRO A 230 4.97 -12.04 40.92
C PRO A 230 5.29 -12.51 39.50
N ARG A 231 5.73 -13.77 39.38
CA ARG A 231 5.90 -14.43 38.08
C ARG A 231 4.57 -14.23 37.36
N MET A 232 4.55 -13.47 36.26
CA MET A 232 3.38 -13.34 35.39
C MET A 232 2.87 -14.76 35.10
N ARG A 233 1.81 -15.16 35.80
CA ARG A 233 1.23 -16.48 35.63
C ARG A 233 0.59 -16.49 34.26
N ARG A 234 1.00 -17.47 33.46
CA ARG A 234 0.55 -17.69 32.09
C ARG A 234 -0.98 -17.72 32.09
N MET A 235 -1.59 -16.89 31.24
CA MET A 235 -3.04 -16.91 30.97
C MET A 235 -3.53 -18.37 30.82
N PRO A 236 -4.61 -18.78 31.50
CA PRO A 236 -5.17 -20.12 31.34
C PRO A 236 -5.55 -20.42 29.88
N THR A 237 -5.52 -21.70 29.49
CA THR A 237 -5.89 -22.12 28.14
C THR A 237 -7.36 -21.84 27.83
N ASP A 238 -7.70 -21.67 26.55
CA ASP A 238 -9.05 -21.33 26.11
C ASP A 238 -10.14 -22.28 26.65
N ASP A 239 -9.82 -23.57 26.82
CA ASP A 239 -10.74 -24.56 27.40
C ASP A 239 -11.04 -24.33 28.88
N VAL A 240 -10.06 -23.86 29.67
CA VAL A 240 -10.25 -23.49 31.07
C VAL A 240 -11.15 -22.25 31.16
N ILE A 241 -10.90 -21.27 30.29
CA ILE A 241 -11.72 -20.04 30.22
C ILE A 241 -13.17 -20.39 29.87
N ARG A 242 -13.40 -21.30 28.91
CA ARG A 242 -14.74 -21.78 28.55
C ARG A 242 -15.41 -22.53 29.71
N ALA A 243 -14.69 -23.43 30.37
CA ALA A 243 -15.23 -24.22 31.49
C ALA A 243 -15.66 -23.33 32.66
N GLU A 244 -14.81 -22.36 33.05
CA GLU A 244 -15.13 -21.44 34.15
C GLU A 244 -16.27 -20.49 33.82
N ARG A 245 -16.38 -20.02 32.56
CA ARG A 245 -17.53 -19.23 32.10
C ARG A 245 -18.81 -20.05 32.11
N ALA A 246 -18.75 -21.32 31.69
CA ALA A 246 -19.89 -22.24 31.72
C ALA A 246 -20.37 -22.54 33.16
N GLN A 247 -19.46 -22.49 34.14
CA GLN A 247 -19.79 -22.57 35.57
C GLN A 247 -20.39 -21.26 36.14
N GLY A 248 -20.55 -20.22 35.32
CA GLY A 248 -21.13 -18.94 35.74
C GLY A 248 -20.17 -18.03 36.51
N LYS A 249 -18.86 -18.29 36.50
CA LYS A 249 -17.90 -17.35 37.10
C LYS A 249 -17.92 -16.03 36.33
N THR A 250 -17.93 -14.93 37.08
CA THR A 250 -17.89 -13.57 36.51
C THR A 250 -16.48 -13.22 36.04
N ALA A 251 -16.37 -12.34 35.04
CA ALA A 251 -15.07 -11.88 34.53
C ALA A 251 -14.20 -11.26 35.63
N ALA A 252 -14.80 -10.53 36.58
CA ALA A 252 -14.10 -9.95 37.72
C ALA A 252 -13.51 -11.02 38.65
N ARG A 253 -14.23 -12.13 38.87
CA ARG A 253 -13.74 -13.24 39.69
C ARG A 253 -12.62 -13.99 39.00
N MET A 254 -12.74 -14.26 37.71
CA MET A 254 -11.69 -14.91 36.91
C MET A 254 -10.44 -14.03 36.82
N ALA A 255 -10.61 -12.73 36.65
CA ALA A 255 -9.53 -11.75 36.67
C ALA A 255 -8.77 -11.77 38.01
N TYR A 256 -9.50 -11.83 39.13
CA TYR A 256 -8.91 -11.97 40.46
C TYR A 256 -8.18 -13.32 40.63
N ASP A 257 -8.83 -14.44 40.28
CA ASP A 257 -8.27 -15.79 40.43
C ASP A 257 -7.01 -16.00 39.58
N TRP A 258 -6.89 -15.28 38.45
CA TRP A 258 -5.75 -15.38 37.52
C TRP A 258 -4.77 -14.21 37.61
N GLU A 259 -5.01 -13.25 38.51
CA GLU A 259 -4.21 -12.04 38.67
C GLU A 259 -4.03 -11.25 37.37
N VAL A 260 -5.09 -11.17 36.55
CA VAL A 260 -5.14 -10.39 35.30
C VAL A 260 -6.16 -9.27 35.39
N SER A 261 -6.11 -8.32 34.45
CA SER A 261 -7.14 -7.28 34.39
C SER A 261 -8.48 -7.86 33.90
N VAL A 262 -9.59 -7.29 34.38
CA VAL A 262 -10.95 -7.66 33.92
C VAL A 262 -11.10 -7.44 32.41
N GLN A 263 -10.45 -6.41 31.85
CA GLN A 263 -10.46 -6.14 30.42
C GLN A 263 -9.79 -7.27 29.61
N THR A 264 -8.70 -7.84 30.13
CA THR A 264 -8.00 -8.97 29.51
C THR A 264 -8.91 -10.20 29.40
N VAL A 265 -9.73 -10.47 30.44
CA VAL A 265 -10.71 -11.57 30.41
C VAL A 265 -11.80 -11.31 29.37
N TYR A 266 -12.35 -10.10 29.30
CA TYR A 266 -13.34 -9.73 28.28
C TYR A 266 -12.81 -9.80 26.85
N ALA A 267 -11.55 -9.40 26.63
CA ALA A 267 -10.90 -9.51 25.34
C ALA A 267 -10.82 -10.98 24.88
N HIS A 268 -10.48 -11.90 25.79
CA HIS A 268 -10.48 -13.33 25.49
C HIS A 268 -11.88 -13.89 25.24
N TRP A 269 -12.88 -13.49 26.01
CA TRP A 269 -14.27 -13.91 25.76
C TRP A 269 -14.76 -13.48 24.38
N ARG A 270 -14.50 -12.24 23.97
CA ARG A 270 -14.87 -11.75 22.64
C ARG A 270 -14.20 -12.56 21.54
N ARG A 271 -12.93 -12.93 21.71
CA ARG A 271 -12.20 -13.77 20.76
C ARG A 271 -12.82 -15.17 20.66
N LEU A 272 -13.18 -15.78 21.79
CA LEU A 272 -13.83 -17.09 21.83
C LEU A 272 -15.21 -17.07 21.19
N ASP A 273 -16.00 -16.03 21.44
CA ASP A 273 -17.33 -15.86 20.85
C ASP A 273 -17.24 -15.64 19.33
N ALA A 274 -16.25 -14.87 18.86
CA ALA A 274 -15.99 -14.70 17.43
C ALA A 274 -15.57 -16.01 16.75
N ALA A 275 -14.72 -16.80 17.41
CA ALA A 275 -14.31 -18.12 16.90
C ALA A 275 -15.49 -19.10 16.85
N ALA A 276 -16.36 -19.10 17.86
CA ALA A 276 -17.58 -19.90 17.88
C ALA A 276 -18.57 -19.47 16.78
N ALA A 277 -18.73 -18.17 16.56
CA ALA A 277 -19.58 -17.64 15.49
C ALA A 277 -19.06 -18.06 14.09
N LEU A 278 -17.74 -18.04 13.89
CA LEU A 278 -17.13 -18.51 12.65
C LEU A 278 -17.32 -20.03 12.45
N ALA A 279 -17.12 -20.82 13.50
CA ALA A 279 -17.36 -22.26 13.46
C ALA A 279 -18.83 -22.59 13.13
N ALA A 280 -19.77 -21.89 13.75
CA ALA A 280 -21.19 -22.02 13.46
C ALA A 280 -21.55 -21.62 12.02
N GLN A 281 -20.87 -20.62 11.44
CA GLN A 281 -21.04 -20.28 10.02
C GLN A 281 -20.52 -21.39 9.10
N VAL A 282 -19.38 -22.00 9.42
CA VAL A 282 -18.83 -23.13 8.65
C VAL A 282 -19.75 -24.36 8.73
N GLU A 283 -20.33 -24.63 9.91
CA GLU A 283 -21.26 -25.74 10.11
C GLU A 283 -22.64 -25.49 9.48
N ALA A 284 -23.10 -24.23 9.46
CA ALA A 284 -24.36 -23.83 8.84
C ALA A 284 -24.33 -23.82 7.30
N VAL A 285 -23.13 -23.85 6.69
CA VAL A 285 -23.00 -24.22 5.28
C VAL A 285 -23.22 -25.72 5.21
N ALA A 286 -24.50 -26.11 5.11
CA ALA A 286 -24.90 -27.47 4.80
C ALA A 286 -24.05 -27.98 3.63
N PRO A 287 -23.50 -29.22 3.69
CA PRO A 287 -22.72 -29.74 2.60
C PRO A 287 -23.57 -29.68 1.35
N GLU A 288 -23.24 -28.77 0.42
CA GLU A 288 -23.81 -28.82 -0.92
C GLU A 288 -23.61 -30.26 -1.42
N PRO A 289 -24.63 -30.87 -2.06
CA PRO A 289 -24.51 -32.22 -2.59
C PRO A 289 -23.25 -32.24 -3.44
N VAL A 290 -22.27 -33.05 -3.01
CA VAL A 290 -20.96 -33.17 -3.63
C VAL A 290 -21.21 -33.33 -5.13
N PRO A 291 -20.87 -32.33 -5.98
CA PRO A 291 -21.01 -32.49 -7.41
C PRO A 291 -20.19 -33.72 -7.78
N ALA A 292 -20.77 -34.59 -8.63
CA ALA A 292 -20.17 -35.83 -9.08
C ALA A 292 -18.66 -35.65 -9.30
N PRO A 293 -17.82 -36.60 -8.82
CA PRO A 293 -16.37 -36.45 -8.80
C PRO A 293 -15.92 -35.91 -10.16
N ARG A 294 -15.38 -34.69 -10.15
CA ARG A 294 -14.75 -34.15 -11.35
C ARG A 294 -13.69 -35.18 -11.76
N PRO A 295 -13.64 -35.57 -13.04
CA PRO A 295 -12.64 -36.52 -13.52
C PRO A 295 -11.29 -36.05 -12.99
N GLU A 296 -10.57 -36.96 -12.34
CA GLU A 296 -9.28 -36.67 -11.74
C GLU A 296 -8.43 -35.91 -12.76
N PRO A 297 -7.81 -34.78 -12.40
CA PRO A 297 -6.91 -34.10 -13.29
C PRO A 297 -5.82 -35.11 -13.65
N ILE A 298 -5.84 -35.57 -14.90
CA ILE A 298 -4.80 -36.41 -15.48
C ILE A 298 -3.50 -35.73 -15.09
N PHE A 299 -2.72 -36.42 -14.26
CA PHE A 299 -1.44 -35.94 -13.78
C PHE A 299 -0.56 -35.78 -15.02
N ARG A 300 -0.52 -34.57 -15.59
CA ARG A 300 0.40 -34.25 -16.67
C ARG A 300 1.79 -34.35 -16.06
N PRO A 301 2.62 -35.32 -16.48
CA PRO A 301 4.00 -35.33 -16.04
C PRO A 301 4.60 -33.97 -16.36
N ALA A 302 5.31 -33.39 -15.39
CA ALA A 302 6.04 -32.14 -15.58
C ALA A 302 6.83 -32.25 -16.89
N ALA A 303 6.59 -31.32 -17.81
CA ALA A 303 7.27 -31.35 -19.11
C ALA A 303 8.78 -31.45 -18.86
N PRO A 304 9.48 -32.37 -19.54
CA PRO A 304 10.92 -32.53 -19.34
C PRO A 304 11.58 -31.17 -19.54
N VAL A 305 12.26 -30.70 -18.50
CA VAL A 305 13.06 -29.47 -18.55
C VAL A 305 14.07 -29.66 -19.67
N GLN A 306 13.87 -28.96 -20.79
CA GLN A 306 14.74 -29.13 -21.94
C GLN A 306 16.15 -28.62 -21.59
N PRO A 307 17.20 -29.38 -21.96
CA PRO A 307 18.56 -28.91 -21.79
C PRO A 307 18.75 -27.61 -22.60
N PRO A 308 19.44 -26.60 -22.03
CA PRO A 308 19.64 -25.31 -22.69
C PRO A 308 20.28 -25.51 -24.07
N GLY A 309 19.76 -24.79 -25.08
CA GLY A 309 20.26 -24.79 -26.46
C GLY A 309 19.63 -25.82 -27.42
N ARG A 310 18.69 -26.67 -26.99
CA ARG A 310 17.89 -27.48 -27.93
C ARG A 310 16.66 -26.72 -28.40
N LEU A 311 16.44 -26.72 -29.72
CA LEU A 311 15.19 -26.29 -30.35
C LEU A 311 14.11 -27.35 -30.14
N THR A 312 12.87 -26.92 -29.91
CA THR A 312 11.72 -27.81 -29.86
C THR A 312 11.38 -28.33 -31.27
N VAL A 313 10.55 -29.37 -31.35
CA VAL A 313 10.01 -29.84 -32.64
C VAL A 313 9.19 -28.73 -33.32
N GLY A 314 8.51 -27.88 -32.54
CA GLY A 314 7.79 -26.72 -33.06
C GLY A 314 8.72 -25.70 -33.71
N ASP A 315 9.83 -25.38 -33.05
CA ASP A 315 10.84 -24.45 -33.57
C ASP A 315 11.48 -24.96 -34.87
N LEU A 316 11.72 -26.28 -34.97
CA LEU A 316 12.22 -26.91 -36.19
C LEU A 316 11.19 -26.88 -37.33
N ALA A 317 9.90 -27.03 -37.03
CA ALA A 317 8.84 -26.89 -38.04
C ALA A 317 8.77 -25.45 -38.58
N ILE A 318 8.93 -24.46 -37.71
CA ILE A 318 9.02 -23.04 -38.10
C ILE A 318 10.27 -22.80 -38.96
N ALA A 319 11.42 -23.38 -38.60
CA ALA A 319 12.64 -23.28 -39.40
C ALA A 319 12.46 -23.88 -40.81
N VAL A 320 11.75 -25.00 -40.96
CA VAL A 320 11.47 -25.61 -42.28
C VAL A 320 10.54 -24.72 -43.11
N ASP A 321 9.46 -24.20 -42.52
CA ASP A 321 8.54 -23.28 -43.22
C ASP A 321 9.26 -21.98 -43.63
N LEU A 322 10.12 -21.44 -42.76
CA LEU A 322 10.96 -20.28 -43.04
C LEU A 322 11.94 -20.54 -44.19
N ALA A 323 12.62 -21.69 -44.19
CA ALA A 323 13.53 -22.08 -45.26
C ALA A 323 12.81 -22.17 -46.62
N GLN A 324 11.60 -22.73 -46.65
CA GLN A 324 10.81 -22.86 -47.87
C GLN A 324 10.33 -21.51 -48.41
N ARG A 325 9.82 -20.63 -47.53
CA ARG A 325 9.28 -19.32 -47.93
C ARG A 325 10.35 -18.32 -48.34
N ALA A 326 11.46 -18.30 -47.60
CA ALA A 326 12.55 -17.35 -47.84
C ALA A 326 13.61 -17.87 -48.82
N GLN A 327 13.48 -19.12 -49.27
CA GLN A 327 14.46 -19.81 -50.13
C GLN A 327 15.90 -19.80 -49.57
N ILE A 328 16.02 -19.88 -48.24
CA ILE A 328 17.30 -19.99 -47.53
C ILE A 328 17.62 -21.45 -47.20
N THR A 329 18.88 -21.74 -46.88
CA THR A 329 19.25 -23.11 -46.51
C THR A 329 18.61 -23.49 -45.16
N PRO A 330 18.29 -24.78 -44.94
CA PRO A 330 17.77 -25.23 -43.65
C PRO A 330 18.68 -24.89 -42.46
N GLY A 331 20.00 -24.83 -42.67
CA GLY A 331 20.97 -24.44 -41.64
C GLY A 331 20.80 -22.99 -41.21
N GLU A 332 20.68 -22.06 -42.16
CA GLU A 332 20.46 -20.63 -41.90
C GLU A 332 19.12 -20.39 -41.17
N ALA A 333 18.06 -21.11 -41.57
CA ALA A 333 16.77 -21.01 -40.90
C ALA A 333 16.83 -21.51 -39.44
N VAL A 334 17.57 -22.58 -39.18
CA VAL A 334 17.78 -23.10 -37.81
C VAL A 334 18.60 -22.13 -36.95
N GLU A 335 19.64 -21.50 -37.52
CA GLU A 335 20.41 -20.47 -36.80
C GLU A 335 19.57 -19.23 -36.49
N PHE A 336 18.73 -18.81 -37.42
CA PHE A 336 17.80 -17.69 -37.21
C PHE A 336 16.82 -17.96 -36.05
N ILE A 337 16.18 -19.14 -36.04
CA ILE A 337 15.25 -19.50 -34.96
C ILE A 337 15.95 -19.67 -33.62
N ARG A 338 17.20 -20.17 -33.59
CA ARG A 338 18.00 -20.20 -32.36
C ARG A 338 18.26 -18.80 -31.80
N ALA A 339 18.66 -17.87 -32.66
CA ALA A 339 18.91 -16.49 -32.24
C ALA A 339 17.64 -15.83 -31.67
N ASP A 340 16.48 -16.07 -32.29
CA ASP A 340 15.19 -15.54 -31.82
C ASP A 340 14.78 -16.13 -30.46
N VAL A 341 14.90 -17.46 -30.27
CA VAL A 341 14.62 -18.13 -29.00
C VAL A 341 15.57 -17.64 -27.89
N ASP A 342 16.86 -17.48 -28.21
CA ASP A 342 17.84 -16.98 -27.24
C ASP A 342 17.59 -15.50 -26.90
N GLN A 343 17.15 -14.69 -27.86
CA GLN A 343 16.73 -13.30 -27.61
C GLN A 343 15.47 -13.25 -26.74
N ALA A 344 14.49 -14.12 -26.97
CA ALA A 344 13.29 -14.23 -26.14
C ALA A 344 13.64 -14.65 -24.70
N ARG A 345 14.61 -15.55 -24.52
CA ARG A 345 15.12 -15.98 -23.20
C ARG A 345 15.96 -14.91 -22.50
N ALA A 346 16.76 -14.16 -23.27
CA ALA A 346 17.60 -13.08 -22.75
C ALA A 346 16.78 -11.84 -22.37
N ARG A 347 15.54 -11.72 -22.87
CA ARG A 347 14.60 -10.69 -22.45
C ARG A 347 14.29 -10.92 -20.97
N PRO A 348 14.68 -10.01 -20.06
CA PRO A 348 14.42 -10.19 -18.65
C PRO A 348 12.90 -10.31 -18.45
N ALA A 349 12.47 -11.27 -17.61
CA ALA A 349 11.07 -11.50 -17.25
C ALA A 349 10.35 -10.27 -16.64
N ALA A 350 11.06 -9.14 -16.50
CA ALA A 350 10.58 -7.86 -16.00
C ALA A 350 9.72 -7.05 -17.00
N LEU A 351 9.41 -7.59 -18.18
CA LEU A 351 8.51 -6.97 -19.15
C LEU A 351 7.38 -7.92 -19.60
N GLU A 352 6.97 -8.87 -18.76
CA GLU A 352 5.53 -9.14 -18.74
C GLU A 352 4.89 -7.97 -17.98
N PRO A 353 4.10 -7.09 -18.62
CA PRO A 353 3.27 -6.20 -17.85
C PRO A 353 2.41 -7.10 -16.97
N GLU A 354 2.40 -6.83 -15.67
CA GLU A 354 1.36 -7.32 -14.77
C GLU A 354 0.00 -6.93 -15.37
N LEU A 355 -0.55 -7.80 -16.22
CA LEU A 355 -1.98 -7.91 -16.51
C LEU A 355 -2.72 -8.47 -15.28
N ALA A 356 -2.09 -8.51 -14.10
CA ALA A 356 -2.69 -8.83 -12.82
C ALA A 356 -3.62 -7.71 -12.28
N GLY A 357 -3.80 -6.61 -13.02
CA GLY A 357 -4.63 -5.47 -12.60
C GLY A 357 -5.75 -5.07 -13.55
N PHE A 358 -5.87 -5.66 -14.74
CA PHE A 358 -7.07 -5.48 -15.54
C PHE A 358 -8.14 -6.39 -14.95
N THR A 359 -9.06 -5.84 -14.17
CA THR A 359 -10.43 -6.37 -14.21
C THR A 359 -10.80 -6.37 -15.68
N ALA A 360 -10.83 -7.55 -16.30
CA ALA A 360 -11.39 -7.70 -17.63
C ALA A 360 -12.70 -6.90 -17.65
N PRO A 361 -12.93 -6.02 -18.64
CA PRO A 361 -14.22 -5.37 -18.78
C PRO A 361 -15.26 -6.48 -18.66
N ARG A 362 -16.23 -6.31 -17.76
CA ARG A 362 -17.24 -7.35 -17.49
C ARG A 362 -18.02 -7.55 -18.78
N MET A 363 -17.56 -8.46 -19.63
CA MET A 363 -18.30 -8.84 -20.82
C MET A 363 -19.71 -9.20 -20.39
N SER A 364 -20.69 -8.70 -21.12
CA SER A 364 -22.07 -9.11 -20.91
C SER A 364 -22.12 -10.65 -21.01
N PRO A 365 -23.00 -11.32 -20.24
CA PRO A 365 -23.15 -12.77 -20.32
C PRO A 365 -23.42 -13.26 -21.75
N ALA A 366 -24.09 -12.44 -22.57
CA ALA A 366 -24.34 -12.70 -23.99
C ALA A 366 -23.04 -12.75 -24.80
N LEU A 367 -22.15 -11.75 -24.64
CA LEU A 367 -20.86 -11.72 -25.33
C LEU A 367 -19.97 -12.90 -24.90
N ALA A 368 -19.97 -13.25 -23.61
CA ALA A 368 -19.22 -14.39 -23.10
C ALA A 368 -19.71 -15.73 -23.67
N SER A 369 -21.03 -15.91 -23.74
CA SER A 369 -21.66 -17.09 -24.36
C SER A 369 -21.32 -17.17 -25.86
N TRP A 370 -21.32 -16.04 -26.55
CA TRP A 370 -20.98 -15.94 -27.97
C TRP A 370 -19.53 -16.37 -28.26
N PHE A 371 -18.56 -15.84 -27.51
CA PHE A 371 -17.15 -16.22 -27.67
C PHE A 371 -16.92 -17.71 -27.36
N GLN A 372 -17.64 -18.26 -26.39
CA GLN A 372 -17.56 -19.69 -26.08
C GLN A 372 -18.14 -20.55 -27.21
N ALA A 373 -19.28 -20.16 -27.80
CA ALA A 373 -19.85 -20.85 -28.96
C ALA A 373 -18.89 -20.84 -30.16
N LEU A 374 -18.21 -19.71 -30.39
CA LEU A 374 -17.18 -19.59 -31.42
C LEU A 374 -15.99 -20.54 -31.18
N ALA A 375 -15.48 -20.58 -29.95
CA ALA A 375 -14.36 -21.45 -29.60
C ALA A 375 -14.69 -22.94 -29.73
N ASP A 376 -15.95 -23.29 -29.46
CA ASP A 376 -16.45 -24.67 -29.54
C ASP A 376 -16.90 -25.08 -30.95
N GLY A 377 -16.84 -24.18 -31.93
CA GLY A 377 -17.31 -24.44 -33.30
C GLY A 377 -18.82 -24.68 -33.40
N ARG A 378 -19.60 -24.09 -32.49
CA ARG A 378 -21.07 -24.18 -32.48
C ARG A 378 -21.69 -23.00 -33.22
N ASP A 379 -22.96 -23.14 -33.58
CA ASP A 379 -23.73 -22.03 -34.14
C ASP A 379 -23.71 -20.84 -33.18
N LEU A 380 -23.40 -19.67 -33.73
CA LEU A 380 -23.21 -18.45 -32.98
C LEU A 380 -24.59 -17.87 -32.62
N PRO A 381 -24.87 -17.59 -31.33
CA PRO A 381 -26.11 -16.91 -30.97
C PRO A 381 -26.16 -15.51 -31.60
N GLU A 382 -27.34 -15.03 -31.97
CA GLU A 382 -27.49 -13.64 -32.41
C GLU A 382 -27.17 -12.70 -31.25
N LEU A 383 -26.34 -11.69 -31.52
CA LEU A 383 -26.06 -10.60 -30.58
C LEU A 383 -26.89 -9.39 -30.97
N GLU A 384 -27.56 -8.79 -29.99
CA GLU A 384 -28.25 -7.52 -30.18
C GLU A 384 -27.32 -6.36 -29.86
N MET A 385 -27.61 -5.17 -30.42
CA MET A 385 -26.82 -3.95 -30.15
C MET A 385 -26.73 -3.62 -28.65
N ALA A 386 -27.72 -4.02 -27.85
CA ALA A 386 -27.72 -3.85 -26.40
C ALA A 386 -26.63 -4.68 -25.70
N ASP A 387 -26.15 -5.78 -26.29
CA ASP A 387 -25.17 -6.68 -25.69
C ASP A 387 -23.73 -6.13 -25.72
N PHE A 388 -23.49 -5.09 -26.52
CA PHE A 388 -22.20 -4.43 -26.70
C PHE A 388 -21.99 -3.21 -25.79
N HIS A 389 -23.03 -2.77 -25.08
CA HIS A 389 -22.95 -1.65 -24.14
C HIS A 389 -22.67 -2.17 -22.71
N VAL A 390 -21.39 -2.20 -22.33
CA VAL A 390 -20.91 -2.50 -20.96
C VAL A 390 -20.38 -1.24 -20.29
#